data_AF-A0A3S1K526-F1
#
_entry.id   AF-A0A3S1K526-F1
#
_cell.length_a   1.000
_cell.length_b   1.000
_cell.length_c   1.000
_cell.angle_alpha   90.00
_cell.angle_beta   90.00
_cell.angle_gamma   90.00
#
_symmetry.space_group_name_H-M   'P 1'
#
loop_
_entity.id
_entity.type
_entity.pdbx_description
1 polymer ?
#
loop_
_entity_poly.entity_id
_entity_poly.type
_entity_poly.pdbx_seq_one_letter_code
_entity_poly.pdbx_strand_id
1 'polypeptide(L)'
;MTPALYIKTIGPLVSIERPGKPPLLAGKIATNRRGSKTGKVSLSALKRGGAGAPSTLVPLFVGIDRVNIRDRFSIREITERAAARLGDLYLKHLNPDG
;
A
#
# COMPACT_ATOMS: atom_id res chain seq x y z
N MET A 1 3.54 -2.91 -6.39
CA MET A 1 4.61 -1.90 -6.45
C MET A 1 4.58 -1.09 -5.16
N THR A 2 5.71 -0.82 -4.50
CA THR A 2 5.77 0.06 -3.31
C THR A 2 6.17 1.49 -3.71
N PRO A 3 5.91 2.53 -2.89
CA PRO A 3 6.36 3.89 -3.18
C PRO A 3 7.88 3.99 -3.35
N ALA A 4 8.66 3.33 -2.49
CA ALA A 4 10.12 3.30 -2.59
C ALA A 4 10.60 2.65 -3.91
N LEU A 5 9.98 1.54 -4.31
CA LEU A 5 10.29 0.88 -5.56
C LEU A 5 9.89 1.73 -6.77
N TYR A 6 8.76 2.44 -6.71
CA TYR A 6 8.33 3.37 -7.75
C TYR A 6 9.36 4.50 -7.94
N ILE A 7 9.80 5.14 -6.85
CA ILE A 7 10.77 6.23 -6.91
C ILE A 7 12.07 5.77 -7.56
N LYS A 8 12.54 4.56 -7.22
CA LYS A 8 13.76 3.97 -7.79
C LYS A 8 13.65 3.64 -9.28
N THR A 9 12.46 3.26 -9.76
CA THR A 9 12.29 2.66 -11.09
C THR A 9 11.58 3.53 -12.12
N ILE A 10 10.84 4.54 -11.67
CA ILE A 10 10.00 5.39 -12.52
C ILE A 10 10.37 6.86 -12.33
N GLY A 11 10.40 7.35 -11.10
CA GLY A 11 10.74 8.74 -10.83
C GLY A 11 10.05 9.30 -9.58
N PRO A 12 10.29 10.57 -9.26
CA PRO A 12 9.81 11.17 -8.03
C PRO A 12 8.28 11.23 -7.96
N LEU A 13 7.77 11.06 -6.75
CA LEU A 13 6.36 11.27 -6.42
C LEU A 13 6.16 12.68 -5.85
N VAL A 14 4.99 13.24 -6.10
CA VAL A 14 4.55 14.54 -5.55
C VAL A 14 3.47 14.30 -4.51
N SER A 15 3.61 14.92 -3.34
CA SER A 15 2.54 14.91 -2.33
C SER A 15 1.41 15.84 -2.74
N ILE A 16 0.17 15.36 -2.61
CA ILE A 16 -1.06 16.12 -2.75
C ILE A 16 -1.74 16.09 -1.38
N GLU A 17 -1.67 17.22 -0.69
CA GLU A 17 -2.34 17.41 0.59
C GLU A 17 -3.85 17.57 0.38
N ARG A 18 -4.63 16.92 1.24
CA ARG A 18 -6.10 16.95 1.18
C ARG A 18 -6.65 17.30 2.57
N PRO A 19 -7.43 18.37 2.71
CA PRO A 19 -8.02 18.72 4.00
C PRO A 19 -8.82 17.55 4.60
N GLY A 20 -8.45 17.13 5.82
CA GLY A 20 -9.13 16.05 6.55
C GLY A 20 -9.00 14.65 5.93
N LYS A 21 -8.13 14.46 4.92
CA LYS A 21 -7.90 13.15 4.28
C LYS A 21 -6.40 12.87 4.23
N PRO A 22 -5.99 11.59 4.23
CA PRO A 22 -4.57 11.28 4.12
C PRO A 22 -3.98 11.80 2.80
N PRO A 23 -2.70 12.21 2.78
CA PRO A 23 -2.07 12.75 1.58
C PRO A 23 -2.02 11.70 0.48
N LEU A 24 -2.04 12.14 -0.79
CA LEU A 24 -1.83 11.25 -1.93
C LEU A 24 -0.43 11.47 -2.48
N LEU A 25 0.21 10.40 -2.93
CA LEU A 25 1.45 10.49 -3.69
C LEU A 25 1.14 10.24 -5.15
N ALA A 26 1.45 11.22 -5.98
CA ALA A 26 1.12 11.23 -7.40
C ALA A 26 2.38 11.22 -8.28
N GLY A 27 2.30 10.47 -9.38
CA GLY A 27 3.25 10.57 -10.49
C GLY A 27 2.82 11.68 -11.47
N LYS A 28 3.77 12.22 -12.23
CA LYS A 28 3.49 13.18 -13.32
C LYS A 28 3.35 12.44 -14.65
N ILE A 29 2.42 12.86 -15.48
CA ILE A 29 2.34 12.48 -16.90
C ILE A 29 2.17 13.72 -17.77
N ALA A 30 2.72 13.71 -18.97
CA ALA A 30 2.46 14.76 -19.95
C ALA A 30 0.97 14.77 -20.35
N THR A 31 0.38 15.96 -20.34
CA THR A 31 -1.00 16.21 -20.75
C THR A 31 -1.04 16.35 -22.26
N ASN A 32 -1.46 15.31 -22.97
CA ASN A 32 -1.79 15.45 -24.39
C ASN A 32 -3.17 16.09 -24.53
N ARG A 33 -3.26 17.25 -25.19
CA ARG A 33 -4.52 17.95 -25.53
C ARG A 33 -5.56 17.06 -26.24
N ARG A 34 -5.13 15.93 -26.80
CA ARG A 34 -5.92 15.04 -27.65
C ARG A 34 -6.35 13.73 -26.96
N GLY A 35 -5.97 13.49 -25.70
CA GLY A 35 -6.19 12.21 -25.01
C GLY A 35 -6.85 12.38 -23.64
N SER A 36 -8.11 11.98 -23.59
CA SER A 36 -9.00 11.84 -22.42
C SER A 36 -8.34 11.77 -21.04
N LYS A 37 -8.82 12.63 -20.12
CA LYS A 37 -8.50 12.65 -18.68
C LYS A 37 -8.98 11.40 -17.91
N THR A 38 -9.52 10.39 -18.58
CA THR A 38 -10.22 9.24 -17.98
C THR A 38 -9.67 7.87 -18.43
N GLY A 39 -8.56 7.82 -19.17
CA GLY A 39 -7.95 6.57 -19.64
C GLY A 39 -7.02 5.90 -18.61
N LYS A 40 -6.82 4.58 -18.74
CA LYS A 40 -5.81 3.84 -17.97
C LYS A 40 -4.42 4.45 -18.24
N VAL A 41 -3.73 4.85 -17.18
CA VAL A 41 -2.37 5.40 -17.25
C VAL A 41 -1.38 4.25 -17.39
N SER A 42 -0.55 4.27 -18.43
CA SER A 42 0.47 3.24 -18.66
C SER A 42 1.77 3.53 -17.90
N LEU A 43 2.54 2.48 -17.60
CA LEU A 43 3.86 2.63 -16.98
C LEU A 43 4.84 3.42 -17.86
N SER A 44 4.74 3.32 -19.18
CA SER A 44 5.59 4.09 -20.10
C SER A 44 5.26 5.59 -20.09
N ALA A 45 3.98 5.95 -19.89
CA ALA A 45 3.58 7.35 -19.70
C ALA A 45 4.13 7.91 -18.38
N LEU A 46 4.10 7.11 -17.30
CA LEU A 46 4.63 7.50 -16.00
C LEU A 46 6.16 7.65 -16.01
N LYS A 47 6.88 6.72 -16.66
CA LYS A 47 8.35 6.81 -16.81
C LYS A 47 8.79 8.02 -17.63
N ARG A 48 8.00 8.40 -18.64
CA ARG A 48 8.28 9.59 -19.46
C ARG A 48 8.06 10.89 -18.67
N GLY A 49 7.20 10.86 -17.65
CA GLY A 49 6.90 12.02 -16.84
C GLY A 49 6.23 13.15 -17.63
N GLY A 50 6.45 14.38 -17.17
CA GLY A 50 5.99 15.63 -17.80
C GLY A 50 7.12 16.49 -18.34
N ALA A 51 8.20 15.89 -18.87
CA ALA A 51 9.41 16.62 -19.28
C ALA A 51 9.10 17.73 -20.31
N GLY A 52 9.11 19.00 -19.87
CA GLY A 52 8.96 20.19 -20.72
C GLY A 52 7.55 20.45 -21.27
N ALA A 53 6.55 19.63 -20.92
CA ALA A 53 5.18 19.75 -21.42
C ALA A 53 4.21 20.01 -20.26
N PRO A 54 3.03 20.62 -20.53
CA PRO A 54 1.95 20.68 -19.55
C PRO A 54 1.71 19.28 -18.97
N SER A 55 1.69 19.13 -17.65
CA SER A 55 1.62 17.82 -16.99
C SER A 55 0.44 17.71 -16.05
N THR A 56 -0.12 16.49 -15.93
CA THR A 56 -1.18 16.17 -14.98
C THR A 56 -0.64 15.24 -13.88
N LEU A 57 -1.13 15.42 -12.65
CA LEU A 57 -0.82 14.55 -11.53
C LEU A 57 -1.77 13.36 -11.49
N VAL A 58 -1.21 12.15 -11.42
CA VAL A 58 -1.95 10.89 -11.31
C VAL A 58 -1.70 10.33 -9.92
N PRO A 59 -2.70 10.30 -9.02
CA PRO A 59 -2.55 9.67 -7.71
C PRO A 59 -2.29 8.17 -7.84
N LEU A 60 -1.25 7.68 -7.16
CA LEU A 60 -0.85 6.26 -7.21
C LEU A 60 -0.82 5.60 -5.84
N PHE A 61 -0.46 6.37 -4.80
CA PHE A 61 -0.38 5.87 -3.43
C PHE A 61 -1.10 6.80 -2.46
N VAL A 62 -1.51 6.25 -1.32
CA VAL A 62 -2.09 7.00 -0.21
C VAL A 62 -1.07 6.98 0.92
N GLY A 63 -0.72 8.14 1.45
CA GLY A 63 0.06 8.24 2.68
C GLY A 63 -0.79 7.79 3.85
N ILE A 64 -0.21 6.98 4.74
CA ILE A 64 -0.83 6.61 6.00
C ILE A 64 0.05 7.12 7.13
N ASP A 65 -0.57 7.54 8.23
CA ASP A 65 0.18 7.99 9.39
C ASP A 65 1.04 6.85 9.93
N ARG A 66 2.30 7.15 10.19
CA ARG A 66 3.22 6.18 10.79
C ARG A 66 2.84 6.00 12.25
N VAL A 67 1.97 5.03 12.52
CA VAL A 67 1.66 4.62 13.90
C VAL A 67 2.75 3.69 14.39
N ASN A 68 3.38 4.06 15.51
CA ASN A 68 4.32 3.18 16.19
C ASN A 68 3.49 2.20 17.03
N ILE A 69 3.12 1.07 16.42
CA ILE A 69 2.47 -0.03 17.14
C ILE A 69 3.55 -0.67 18.00
N ARG A 70 3.66 -0.24 19.26
CA ARG A 70 4.37 -1.00 20.28
C ARG A 70 3.83 -2.43 20.27
N ASP A 71 4.71 -3.42 20.50
CA ASP A 71 4.47 -4.87 20.60
C ASP A 71 3.43 -5.29 21.67
N ARG A 72 2.31 -4.57 21.81
CA ARG A 72 1.20 -4.90 22.70
C ARG A 72 0.46 -6.15 22.26
N PHE A 73 0.67 -6.59 21.03
CA PHE A 73 0.35 -7.94 20.62
C PHE A 73 1.67 -8.71 20.62
N SER A 74 1.98 -9.38 21.73
CA SER A 74 3.00 -10.42 21.76
C SER A 74 2.54 -11.57 20.87
N ILE A 75 2.60 -11.40 19.54
CA ILE A 75 2.13 -12.40 18.56
C ILE A 75 2.83 -13.73 18.83
N ARG A 76 4.11 -13.68 19.22
CA ARG A 76 4.88 -14.83 19.73
C ARG A 76 4.26 -15.49 20.97
N GLU A 77 3.99 -14.74 22.03
CA GLU A 77 3.37 -15.33 23.23
C GLU A 77 1.95 -15.87 22.97
N ILE A 78 1.18 -15.22 22.09
CA ILE A 78 -0.15 -15.68 21.69
C ILE A 78 -0.04 -16.99 20.91
N THR A 79 0.89 -17.09 19.97
CA THR A 79 1.13 -18.32 19.20
C THR A 79 1.68 -19.44 20.07
N GLU A 80 2.59 -19.16 21.00
CA GLU A 80 3.11 -20.14 21.96
C GLU A 80 2.01 -20.67 22.89
N ARG A 81 1.16 -19.79 23.45
CA ARG A 81 0.01 -20.23 24.27
C ARG A 81 -1.01 -21.03 23.47
N ALA A 82 -1.30 -20.65 22.23
CA ALA A 82 -2.22 -21.39 21.38
C ALA A 82 -1.65 -22.76 20.99
N ALA A 83 -0.36 -22.84 20.67
CA ALA A 83 0.34 -24.09 20.37
C ALA A 83 0.36 -25.04 21.57
N ALA A 84 0.62 -24.54 22.78
CA ALA A 84 0.58 -25.34 24.00
C ALA A 84 -0.81 -25.95 24.27
N ARG A 85 -1.89 -25.26 23.86
CA ARG A 85 -3.27 -25.72 24.03
C ARG A 85 -3.76 -26.64 22.90
N LEU A 86 -2.99 -26.81 21.82
CA LEU A 86 -3.39 -27.71 20.72
C LEU A 86 -3.47 -29.17 21.19
N GLY A 87 -2.59 -29.61 22.08
CA GLY A 87 -2.63 -30.97 22.65
C GLY A 87 -3.91 -31.23 23.44
N ASP A 88 -4.28 -30.28 24.30
CA ASP A 88 -5.52 -30.37 25.12
C ASP A 88 -6.78 -30.32 24.25
N LEU A 89 -6.80 -29.49 23.21
CA LEU A 89 -7.91 -29.44 22.26
C LEU A 89 -7.99 -30.72 21.43
N TYR A 90 -6.86 -31.29 21.02
CA TYR A 90 -6.82 -32.55 20.29
C TYR A 90 -7.39 -33.69 21.15
N LEU A 91 -6.94 -33.80 22.41
CA LEU A 91 -7.46 -34.80 23.36
C LEU A 91 -8.96 -34.64 23.64
N LYS A 92 -9.45 -33.40 23.79
CA LYS A 92 -10.87 -33.11 24.03
C LYS A 92 -11.78 -33.50 22.86
N HIS A 93 -11.27 -33.50 21.64
CA HIS A 93 -12.04 -33.80 20.43
C HIS A 93 -11.72 -35.16 19.80
N LEU A 94 -10.72 -35.90 20.33
CA LEU A 94 -10.39 -37.25 19.88
C LEU A 94 -11.36 -38.33 20.41
N ASN A 95 -12.26 -37.97 21.32
CA ASN A 95 -13.29 -38.91 21.78
C ASN A 95 -14.66 -38.56 21.15
N PRO A 96 -15.04 -39.20 20.04
CA PRO A 96 -16.38 -39.04 19.46
C PRO A 96 -17.49 -39.69 20.31
N ASP A 97 -17.15 -40.53 21.30
CA ASP A 97 -18.10 -41.22 22.15
C ASP A 97 -17.68 -41.09 23.63
N GLY A 98 -18.40 -40.26 24.39
CA GLY A 98 -18.67 -40.63 25.78
C GLY A 98 -19.69 -41.76 25.77
#